data_AF-A0A5Y3M816-F1
#
_entry.id   AF-A0A5Y3M816-F1
#
_cell.length_a   1.000
_cell.length_b   1.000
_cell.length_c   1.000
_cell.angle_alpha   90.00
_cell.angle_beta   90.00
_cell.angle_gamma   90.00
#
_symmetry.space_group_name_H-M   'P 1'
#
loop_
_entity.id
_entity.type
_entity.pdbx_description
1 polymer ?
#
loop_
_entity_poly.entity_id
_entity_poly.type
_entity_poly.pdbx_seq_one_letter_code
_entity_poly.pdbx_strand_id
1 'polypeptide(L)'
;MTWNILIVLVVWLISSPCRSWAQPLCPDWATERATHEISALQQQIAKWDEAYFLQGSSPVPDEIYDQMAQRLKSWKQCFLTNSLPSYSSLEPTSPRNTLSHPVVHTGLNKLENEAAVRDWLKGKESVWVQPK
;
A
#
# COMPACT_ATOMS: atom_id res chain seq x y z
N MET A 1 -21.38 -48.81 -5.65
CA MET A 1 -21.54 -47.36 -5.91
C MET A 1 -21.08 -46.44 -4.77
N THR A 2 -20.81 -46.96 -3.56
CA THR A 2 -20.35 -46.18 -2.41
C THR A 2 -18.83 -45.92 -2.37
N TRP A 3 -18.03 -46.75 -3.06
CA TRP A 3 -16.57 -46.60 -3.13
C TRP A 3 -16.16 -45.30 -3.85
N ASN A 4 -16.79 -44.97 -4.98
CA ASN A 4 -16.43 -43.78 -5.76
C ASN A 4 -16.75 -42.47 -5.02
N ILE A 5 -17.78 -42.46 -4.15
CA ILE A 5 -18.16 -41.28 -3.35
C ILE A 5 -17.11 -40.99 -2.27
N LEU A 6 -16.55 -42.05 -1.65
CA LEU A 6 -15.48 -41.93 -0.66
C LEU A 6 -14.18 -41.38 -1.29
N ILE A 7 -13.83 -41.79 -2.52
CA ILE A 7 -12.64 -41.27 -3.22
C ILE A 7 -12.79 -39.78 -3.55
N VAL A 8 -13.97 -39.35 -4.03
CA VAL A 8 -14.20 -37.94 -4.40
C VAL A 8 -14.13 -37.03 -3.17
N LEU A 9 -14.62 -37.47 -2.01
CA LEU A 9 -14.57 -36.68 -0.76
C LEU A 9 -13.14 -36.54 -0.20
N VAL A 10 -12.32 -37.59 -0.33
CA VAL A 10 -10.91 -37.55 0.11
C VAL A 10 -10.08 -36.63 -0.79
N VAL A 11 -10.29 -36.66 -2.11
CA VAL A 11 -9.57 -35.78 -3.04
C VAL A 11 -9.91 -34.31 -2.81
N TRP A 12 -11.16 -33.98 -2.47
CA TRP A 12 -11.60 -32.61 -2.20
C TRP A 12 -10.99 -32.01 -0.92
N LEU A 13 -10.75 -32.84 0.11
CA LEU A 13 -10.10 -32.43 1.35
C LEU A 13 -8.60 -32.15 1.16
N ILE A 14 -7.92 -32.85 0.24
CA ILE A 14 -6.49 -32.68 -0.01
C ILE A 14 -6.21 -31.52 -0.98
N SER A 15 -7.18 -31.15 -1.83
CA SER A 15 -7.07 -30.04 -2.78
C SER A 15 -7.46 -28.67 -2.20
N SER A 16 -7.70 -28.55 -0.90
CA SER A 16 -7.92 -27.25 -0.26
C SER A 16 -6.58 -26.51 -0.20
N PRO A 17 -6.31 -25.48 -1.03
CA PRO A 17 -5.11 -24.71 -0.85
C PRO A 17 -5.25 -24.03 0.50
N CYS A 18 -4.35 -24.38 1.42
CA CYS A 18 -4.10 -23.56 2.58
C CYS A 18 -3.68 -22.19 2.02
N ARG A 19 -4.65 -21.27 1.87
CA ARG A 19 -4.37 -19.85 1.69
C ARG A 19 -3.76 -19.43 3.01
N SER A 20 -2.46 -19.63 3.15
CA SER A 20 -1.67 -18.94 4.14
C SER A 20 -1.84 -17.46 3.78
N TRP A 21 -2.59 -16.74 4.60
CA TRP A 21 -2.60 -15.29 4.54
C TRP A 21 -1.17 -14.89 4.86
N ALA A 22 -0.38 -14.57 3.82
CA ALA A 22 0.97 -14.09 3.98
C ALA A 22 0.88 -12.74 4.70
N GLN A 23 0.87 -12.78 6.02
CA GLN A 23 1.38 -11.67 6.82
C GLN A 23 2.74 -11.31 6.20
N PRO A 24 3.05 -10.04 5.92
CA PRO A 24 4.37 -9.69 5.43
C PRO A 24 5.35 -10.27 6.45
N LEU A 25 6.15 -11.25 6.01
CA LEU A 25 7.12 -11.90 6.89
C LEU A 25 8.06 -10.80 7.35
N CYS A 26 7.92 -10.38 8.61
CA CYS A 26 8.82 -9.41 9.19
C CYS A 26 10.23 -10.01 9.09
N PRO A 27 11.20 -9.31 8.49
CA PRO A 27 12.55 -9.82 8.42
C PRO A 27 13.09 -10.12 9.82
N ASP A 28 13.85 -11.19 9.97
CA ASP A 28 14.55 -11.51 11.22
C ASP A 28 15.84 -10.66 11.32
N TRP A 29 15.67 -9.37 11.62
CA TRP A 29 16.75 -8.39 11.68
C TRP A 29 16.93 -7.85 13.10
N ALA A 30 18.17 -7.57 13.46
CA ALA A 30 18.48 -6.74 14.62
C ALA A 30 17.92 -5.32 14.43
N THR A 31 17.52 -4.68 15.53
CA THR A 31 16.91 -3.33 15.56
C THR A 31 17.77 -2.27 14.88
N GLU A 32 19.10 -2.35 15.03
CA GLU A 32 20.05 -1.43 14.41
C GLU A 32 19.99 -1.50 12.88
N ARG A 33 19.98 -2.72 12.33
CA ARG A 33 19.82 -2.96 10.90
C ARG A 33 18.47 -2.45 10.42
N ALA A 34 17.38 -2.80 11.11
CA ALA A 34 16.05 -2.33 10.75
C ALA A 34 15.98 -0.80 10.67
N THR A 35 16.58 -0.12 11.64
CA THR A 35 16.63 1.35 11.68
C THR A 35 17.41 1.92 10.50
N HIS A 36 18.57 1.35 10.18
CA HIS A 36 19.38 1.75 9.04
C HIS A 36 18.64 1.57 7.70
N GLU A 37 18.06 0.39 7.46
CA GLU A 37 17.35 0.06 6.22
C GLU A 37 16.09 0.92 6.03
N ILE A 38 15.33 1.15 7.11
CA ILE A 38 14.17 2.05 7.10
C ILE A 38 14.63 3.47 6.75
N SER A 39 15.68 3.98 7.39
CA SER A 39 16.20 5.33 7.12
C SER A 39 16.69 5.49 5.69
N ALA A 40 17.43 4.51 5.17
CA ALA A 40 17.93 4.51 3.80
C ALA A 40 16.78 4.53 2.77
N LEU A 41 15.77 3.67 2.95
CA LEU A 41 14.62 3.62 2.06
C LEU A 41 13.78 4.90 2.13
N GLN A 42 13.62 5.48 3.32
CA GLN A 42 12.96 6.78 3.51
C GLN A 42 13.66 7.91 2.73
N GLN A 43 14.99 7.97 2.80
CA GLN A 43 15.76 8.99 2.07
C GLN A 43 15.66 8.79 0.56
N GLN A 44 15.63 7.53 0.10
CA GLN A 44 15.49 7.24 -1.33
C GLN A 44 14.13 7.69 -1.87
N ILE A 45 13.05 7.40 -1.15
CA ILE A 45 11.69 7.85 -1.51
C ILE A 45 11.62 9.37 -1.52
N ALA A 46 12.20 10.06 -0.52
CA ALA A 46 12.20 11.52 -0.47
C ALA A 46 12.88 12.17 -1.69
N LYS A 47 13.95 11.57 -2.22
CA LYS A 47 14.59 12.04 -3.46
C LYS A 47 13.67 11.90 -4.68
N TRP A 48 12.91 10.82 -4.75
CA TRP A 48 11.92 10.62 -5.81
C TRP A 48 10.75 11.59 -5.68
N ASP A 49 10.27 11.84 -4.47
CA ASP A 49 9.24 12.84 -4.19
C ASP A 49 9.69 14.24 -4.65
N GLU A 50 10.92 14.64 -4.33
CA GLU A 50 11.48 15.92 -4.77
C GLU A 50 11.53 16.04 -6.30
N ALA A 51 12.04 14.99 -6.97
CA ALA A 51 12.12 14.94 -8.43
C ALA A 51 10.73 15.03 -9.07
N TYR A 52 9.73 14.36 -8.49
CA TYR A 52 8.36 14.38 -9.00
C TYR A 52 7.70 15.73 -8.78
N PHE A 53 7.66 16.23 -7.53
CA PHE A 53 6.89 17.42 -7.20
C PHE A 53 7.56 18.74 -7.58
N LEU A 54 8.89 18.84 -7.51
CA LEU A 54 9.60 20.09 -7.77
C LEU A 54 10.17 20.17 -9.19
N GLN A 55 10.53 19.03 -9.78
CA GLN A 55 11.22 18.99 -11.08
C GLN A 55 10.31 18.45 -12.20
N GLY A 56 9.11 17.93 -11.86
CA GLY A 56 8.18 17.36 -12.84
C GLY A 56 8.73 16.10 -13.53
N SER A 57 9.64 15.38 -12.88
CA SER A 57 10.32 14.21 -13.44
C SER A 57 10.04 12.97 -12.60
N SER A 58 9.81 11.83 -13.26
CA SER A 58 9.61 10.54 -12.58
C SER A 58 10.81 9.64 -12.85
N PRO A 59 11.82 9.58 -11.95
CA PRO A 59 13.06 8.83 -12.17
C PRO A 59 12.86 7.31 -12.09
N VAL A 60 11.73 6.85 -11.56
CA VAL A 60 11.34 5.43 -11.51
C VAL A 60 9.88 5.29 -11.92
N PRO A 61 9.46 4.16 -12.53
CA PRO A 61 8.05 3.92 -12.79
C PRO A 61 7.22 3.90 -11.50
N ASP A 62 5.96 4.34 -11.58
CA ASP A 62 5.03 4.41 -10.45
C ASP A 62 4.91 3.09 -9.67
N GLU A 63 4.92 1.95 -10.38
CA GLU A 63 4.88 0.64 -9.75
C GLU A 63 6.08 0.39 -8.80
N ILE A 64 7.27 0.81 -9.19
CA ILE A 64 8.47 0.67 -8.37
C ILE A 64 8.38 1.56 -7.13
N TYR A 65 7.93 2.80 -7.33
CA TYR A 65 7.67 3.72 -6.22
C TYR A 65 6.66 3.12 -5.22
N ASP A 66 5.52 2.64 -5.71
CA ASP A 66 4.46 2.06 -4.89
C ASP A 66 4.93 0.80 -4.13
N GLN A 67 5.68 -0.09 -4.79
CA GLN A 67 6.27 -1.26 -4.13
C GLN A 67 7.24 -0.87 -3.01
N MET A 68 8.08 0.15 -3.24
CA MET A 68 9.02 0.64 -2.23
C MET A 68 8.31 1.34 -1.07
N ALA A 69 7.29 2.14 -1.35
CA ALA A 69 6.47 2.79 -0.33
C ALA A 69 5.74 1.75 0.54
N GLN A 70 5.18 0.71 -0.09
CA GLN A 70 4.55 -0.40 0.62
C GLN A 70 5.56 -1.18 1.47
N ARG A 71 6.77 -1.45 0.94
CA ARG A 71 7.86 -2.09 1.71
C ARG A 71 8.24 -1.27 2.93
N LEU A 72 8.39 0.04 2.78
CA LEU A 72 8.69 0.94 3.88
C LEU A 72 7.59 0.86 4.96
N LYS A 73 6.31 0.91 4.55
CA LYS A 73 5.18 0.74 5.46
C LYS A 73 5.24 -0.59 6.22
N SER A 74 5.50 -1.70 5.52
CA SER A 74 5.62 -3.01 6.16
C SER A 74 6.78 -3.08 7.16
N TRP A 75 7.96 -2.57 6.82
CA TRP A 75 9.09 -2.54 7.75
C TRP A 75 8.81 -1.69 8.99
N LYS A 76 8.17 -0.52 8.82
CA LYS A 76 7.73 0.29 9.96
C LYS A 76 6.75 -0.46 10.85
N GLN A 77 5.79 -1.18 10.29
CA GLN A 77 4.86 -2.00 11.06
C GLN A 77 5.58 -3.13 11.83
N CYS A 78 6.62 -3.72 11.25
CA CYS A 78 7.39 -4.78 11.88
C CYS A 78 8.28 -4.32 13.04
N PHE A 79 8.92 -3.16 12.92
CA PHE A 79 10.00 -2.75 13.84
C PHE A 79 9.70 -1.48 14.66
N LEU A 80 8.67 -0.72 14.30
CA LEU A 80 8.36 0.60 14.88
C LEU A 80 6.91 0.65 15.40
N THR A 81 6.58 -0.23 16.35
CA THR A 81 5.23 -0.38 16.91
C THR A 81 4.73 0.86 17.68
N ASN A 82 5.62 1.77 18.08
CA ASN A 82 5.29 2.94 18.92
C ASN A 82 5.66 4.30 18.30
N SER A 83 6.04 4.38 17.02
CA SER A 83 6.35 5.67 16.39
C SER A 83 5.46 5.92 15.17
N LEU A 84 4.42 6.72 15.36
CA LEU A 84 3.84 7.54 14.29
C LEU A 84 4.37 8.97 14.48
N PRO A 85 4.68 9.68 13.38
CA PRO A 85 3.69 9.96 12.37
C PRO A 85 3.77 9.03 11.17
N SER A 86 2.58 8.76 10.62
CA SER A 86 2.39 8.29 9.26
C SER A 86 3.29 9.11 8.33
N TYR A 87 3.97 8.46 7.37
CA TYR A 87 4.31 9.19 6.16
C TYR A 87 2.98 9.60 5.56
N SER A 88 2.50 10.80 5.88
CA SER A 88 1.94 11.61 4.83
C SER A 88 3.06 11.66 3.79
N SER A 89 2.78 11.22 2.56
CA SER A 89 3.64 11.55 1.42
C SER A 89 4.19 12.94 1.67
N LEU A 90 5.52 13.08 1.60
CA LEU A 90 6.15 14.37 1.81
C LEU A 90 5.59 15.26 0.71
N GLU A 91 4.48 15.92 1.00
CA GLU A 91 4.08 17.12 0.30
C GLU A 91 5.32 17.99 0.48
N PRO A 92 6.01 18.35 -0.61
CA PRO A 92 7.28 19.02 -0.48
C PRO A 92 7.05 20.25 0.40
N THR A 93 7.82 20.34 1.48
CA THR A 93 7.95 21.58 2.24
C THR A 93 8.71 22.56 1.35
N SER A 94 8.07 23.04 0.29
CA SER A 94 8.42 24.31 -0.31
C SER A 94 7.55 25.34 0.41
N PRO A 95 8.11 26.15 1.34
CA PRO A 95 7.40 27.29 1.90
C PRO A 95 7.11 28.36 0.83
N ARG A 96 7.58 28.18 -0.40
CA ARG A 96 7.39 29.10 -1.50
C ARG A 96 6.10 28.67 -2.22
N ASN A 97 5.00 29.34 -1.87
CA ASN A 97 3.64 29.26 -2.45
C ASN A 97 2.59 28.44 -1.68
N THR A 98 2.62 28.43 -0.34
CA THR A 98 1.44 27.98 0.43
C THR A 98 0.39 29.09 0.44
N LEU A 99 -0.55 29.05 -0.49
CA LEU A 99 -1.77 29.88 -0.43
C LEU A 99 -2.83 29.13 0.38
N SER A 100 -3.45 29.82 1.34
CA SER A 100 -4.56 29.23 2.09
C SER A 100 -5.74 29.01 1.14
N HIS A 101 -6.17 27.76 1.00
CA HIS A 101 -7.36 27.42 0.23
C HIS A 101 -8.61 27.68 1.09
N PRO A 102 -9.65 28.32 0.55
CA PRO A 102 -10.90 28.57 1.29
C PRO A 102 -11.68 27.29 1.62
N VAL A 103 -11.33 26.17 0.98
CA VAL A 103 -11.90 24.84 1.20
C VAL A 103 -10.76 23.83 1.32
N VAL A 104 -10.89 22.88 2.23
CA VAL A 104 -9.90 21.81 2.43
C VAL A 104 -9.85 20.93 1.17
N HIS A 105 -8.70 20.85 0.52
CA HIS A 105 -8.46 19.91 -0.57
C HIS A 105 -8.11 18.54 0.05
N THR A 106 -9.01 17.58 -0.10
CA THR A 106 -8.79 16.20 0.37
C THR A 106 -8.45 15.27 -0.79
N GLY A 107 -7.72 14.19 -0.49
CA GLY A 107 -7.52 13.10 -1.44
C GLY A 107 -8.76 12.22 -1.60
N LEU A 108 -8.68 11.29 -2.54
CA LEU A 108 -9.69 10.24 -2.73
C LEU A 108 -9.26 8.95 -2.01
N ASN A 109 -10.21 8.26 -1.37
CA ASN A 109 -9.98 6.92 -0.85
C ASN A 109 -9.79 5.94 -2.01
N LYS A 110 -8.67 5.21 -2.00
CA LYS A 110 -8.41 4.13 -2.98
C LYS A 110 -9.22 2.89 -2.60
N LEU A 111 -9.81 2.23 -3.60
CA LEU A 111 -10.49 0.94 -3.46
C LEU A 111 -9.64 -0.10 -4.19
N GLU A 112 -9.13 -1.08 -3.46
CA GLU A 112 -8.05 -1.96 -3.93
C GLU A 112 -8.49 -3.00 -4.97
N ASN A 113 -9.79 -3.32 -5.05
CA ASN A 113 -10.29 -4.37 -5.94
C ASN A 113 -11.77 -4.19 -6.30
N GLU A 114 -12.23 -4.99 -7.26
CA GLU A 114 -13.59 -4.95 -7.78
C GLU A 114 -14.68 -5.20 -6.72
N ALA A 115 -14.41 -6.02 -5.70
CA ALA A 115 -15.36 -6.26 -4.62
C ALA A 115 -15.54 -5.01 -3.75
N ALA A 116 -14.45 -4.33 -3.39
CA ALA A 116 -14.48 -3.07 -2.66
C ALA A 116 -15.22 -1.97 -3.46
N VAL A 117 -15.03 -1.92 -4.77
CA VAL A 117 -15.77 -1.01 -5.67
C VAL A 117 -17.27 -1.33 -5.67
N ARG A 118 -17.64 -2.61 -5.83
CA ARG A 118 -19.05 -3.04 -5.77
C ARG A 118 -19.71 -2.65 -4.44
N ASP A 119 -19.03 -2.91 -3.33
CA ASP A 119 -19.54 -2.56 -2.01
C ASP A 119 -19.71 -1.05 -1.84
N TRP A 120 -18.75 -0.25 -2.32
CA TRP A 120 -18.84 1.20 -2.28
C TRP A 120 -19.98 1.77 -3.14
N LEU A 121 -20.30 1.12 -4.27
CA LEU A 121 -21.38 1.53 -5.17
C LEU A 121 -22.79 1.19 -4.66
N LYS A 122 -22.93 0.33 -3.64
CA LYS A 122 -24.25 -0.11 -3.14
C LYS A 122 -25.11 1.09 -2.74
N GLY A 123 -26.32 1.17 -3.31
CA GLY A 123 -27.31 2.21 -3.01
C GLY A 123 -26.99 3.60 -3.58
N LYS A 124 -25.94 3.74 -4.41
CA LYS A 124 -25.63 4.98 -5.13
C LYS A 124 -26.26 4.93 -6.51
N GLU A 125 -26.98 5.99 -6.87
CA GLU A 125 -27.56 6.18 -8.20
C GLU A 125 -26.83 7.29 -8.95
N SER A 126 -26.87 7.27 -10.28
CA SER A 126 -26.29 8.31 -11.15
C SER A 126 -24.81 8.60 -10.87
N VAL A 127 -24.00 7.55 -10.66
CA VAL A 127 -22.55 7.68 -10.40
C VAL A 127 -21.82 8.13 -11.67
N TRP A 128 -21.00 9.17 -11.54
CA TRP A 128 -20.13 9.66 -12.62
C TRP A 128 -18.75 9.00 -12.50
N VAL A 129 -18.22 8.53 -13.62
CA VAL A 129 -16.91 7.89 -13.71
C VAL A 129 -15.99 8.77 -14.56
N GLN A 130 -14.84 9.14 -13.98
CA GLN A 130 -13.81 9.91 -14.65
C GLN A 130 -12.49 9.12 -14.61
N PRO A 131 -11.72 9.06 -15.70
CA PRO A 131 -10.34 8.59 -15.64
C PRO A 131 -9.57 9.40 -14.60
N LYS A 132 -8.85 8.70 -13.73
CA LYS A 132 -7.94 9.35 -12.79
C LYS A 132 -6.71 9.87 -13.52
#